data_AF-X1P9Q8-F1
#
_entry.id   AF-X1P9Q8-F1
#
_cell.length_a   1.000
_cell.length_b   1.000
_cell.length_c   1.000
_cell.angle_alpha   90.00
_cell.angle_beta   90.00
_cell.angle_gamma   90.00
#
_symmetry.space_group_name_H-M   'P 1'
#
loop_
_entity.id
_entity.type
_entity.pdbx_description
1 polymer ?
#
loop_
_entity_poly.entity_id
_entity_poly.type
_entity_poly.pdbx_seq_one_letter_code
_entity_poly.pdbx_strand_id
1 'polypeptide(L)'
;MSNAKGAMDEREVVKNGICYMCTDRCPTKVHVRQGRATQIDMVDQRVADTCPRWKAQLDFVYHPDRLKHPLKRVGERGVGSFVPISWDEALDTTASKLQGIKDEYGAESVVFWISYTKEPRPYFHRLTHAFGSPNYCTESSNCFSATWLASILTYGKDYGGLYGQSTTIEPATKCKLIWGSSVQNSMPEVWKEHVEARQKGL
;
A
#
# COMPACT_ATOMS: atom_id res chain seq x y z
N MET A 1 46.98 15.20 7.74
CA MET A 1 46.35 14.74 8.99
C MET A 1 44.90 14.37 8.70
N SER A 2 44.48 13.24 9.27
CA SER A 2 43.38 12.35 8.87
C SER A 2 42.02 13.00 8.64
N ASN A 3 41.42 12.76 7.47
CA ASN A 3 39.99 12.90 7.27
C ASN A 3 39.37 11.50 7.45
N ALA A 4 38.93 11.20 8.69
CA ALA A 4 38.27 9.96 9.01
C ALA A 4 36.89 9.93 8.32
N LYS A 5 36.85 9.43 7.09
CA LYS A 5 35.62 8.84 6.55
C LYS A 5 35.28 7.69 7.47
N GLY A 6 34.25 7.88 8.31
CA GLY A 6 33.79 6.88 9.25
C GLY A 6 33.64 5.54 8.54
N ALA A 7 34.30 4.51 9.08
CA ALA A 7 34.18 3.15 8.58
C ALA A 7 32.69 2.78 8.63
N MET A 8 32.06 2.64 7.46
CA MET A 8 30.71 2.07 7.39
C MET A 8 30.83 0.66 7.96
N ASP A 9 30.12 0.40 9.04
CA ASP A 9 30.06 -0.91 9.67
C ASP A 9 29.64 -1.95 8.61
N GLU A 10 30.56 -2.85 8.25
CA GLU A 10 30.33 -3.92 7.28
C GLU A 10 29.40 -5.01 7.84
N ARG A 11 29.06 -4.95 9.13
CA ARG A 11 28.19 -5.92 9.78
C ARG A 11 26.77 -5.82 9.23
N GLU A 12 26.22 -7.00 8.97
CA GLU A 12 24.80 -7.16 8.66
C GLU A 12 23.95 -6.80 9.88
N VAL A 13 22.91 -6.01 9.63
CA VAL A 13 21.88 -5.70 10.62
C VAL A 13 20.56 -6.24 10.12
N VAL A 14 19.94 -7.11 10.90
CA VAL A 14 18.60 -7.62 10.61
C VAL A 14 17.56 -6.74 11.27
N LYS A 15 16.61 -6.23 10.49
CA LYS A 15 15.49 -5.39 10.94
C LYS A 15 14.17 -6.12 10.75
N ASN A 16 13.21 -5.89 11.65
CA ASN A 16 11.84 -6.32 11.43
C ASN A 16 11.18 -5.40 10.40
N GLY A 17 10.41 -5.97 9.49
CA GLY A 17 9.64 -5.24 8.49
C GLY A 17 8.29 -5.90 8.24
N ILE A 18 7.59 -5.35 7.24
CA ILE A 18 6.34 -5.91 6.71
C ILE A 18 6.44 -5.96 5.19
N CYS A 19 5.87 -7.00 4.60
CA CYS A 19 5.72 -7.09 3.15
C CYS A 19 4.67 -6.08 2.67
N TYR A 20 5.04 -5.25 1.69
CA TYR A 20 4.18 -4.20 1.16
C TYR A 20 3.69 -4.46 -0.28
N MET A 21 3.71 -5.73 -0.70
CA MET A 21 3.32 -6.13 -2.06
C MET A 21 1.81 -6.42 -2.20
N CYS A 22 1.09 -6.51 -1.08
CA CYS A 22 -0.37 -6.65 -1.02
C CYS A 22 -0.90 -6.01 0.28
N THR A 23 -2.13 -6.35 0.68
CA THR A 23 -2.77 -5.77 1.86
C THR A 23 -2.50 -6.47 3.18
N ASP A 24 -1.92 -7.67 3.13
CA ASP A 24 -1.88 -8.57 4.29
C ASP A 24 -0.75 -8.23 5.28
N ARG A 25 0.22 -7.40 4.87
CA ARG A 25 1.32 -6.90 5.71
C ARG A 25 2.11 -8.01 6.41
N CYS A 26 2.33 -9.13 5.72
CA CYS A 26 3.01 -10.30 6.26
C CYS A 26 4.38 -9.91 6.88
N PRO A 27 4.73 -10.35 8.10
CA PRO A 27 5.95 -9.91 8.78
C PRO A 27 7.22 -10.42 8.07
N THR A 28 8.27 -9.58 8.04
CA THR A 28 9.55 -9.88 7.37
C THR A 28 10.76 -9.63 8.26
N LYS A 29 11.88 -10.28 7.92
CA LYS A 29 13.23 -9.93 8.37
C LYS A 29 13.98 -9.34 7.19
N VAL A 30 14.40 -8.08 7.32
CA VAL A 30 15.14 -7.35 6.30
C VAL A 30 16.61 -7.30 6.70
N HIS A 31 17.45 -7.92 5.89
CA HIS A 31 18.91 -7.90 6.07
C HIS A 31 19.46 -6.65 5.42
N VAL A 32 20.17 -5.84 6.20
CA VAL A 32 20.74 -4.57 5.76
C VAL A 32 22.25 -4.63 5.91
N ARG A 33 22.97 -4.38 4.81
CA ARG A 33 24.43 -4.27 4.76
C ARG A 33 24.79 -2.93 4.13
N GLN A 34 25.72 -2.19 4.74
CA GLN A 34 26.16 -0.89 4.22
C GLN A 34 24.99 0.08 3.94
N GLY A 35 23.96 0.08 4.80
CA GLY A 35 22.77 0.92 4.66
C GLY A 35 21.80 0.52 3.54
N ARG A 36 22.02 -0.62 2.89
CA ARG A 36 21.20 -1.14 1.78
C ARG A 36 20.57 -2.48 2.17
N ALA A 37 19.27 -2.65 1.93
CA ALA A 37 18.62 -3.94 2.08
C ALA A 37 19.15 -4.92 1.02
N THR A 38 19.68 -6.06 1.44
CA THR A 38 20.30 -7.07 0.57
C THR A 38 19.48 -8.35 0.45
N GLN A 39 18.67 -8.65 1.47
CA GLN A 39 17.81 -9.83 1.49
C GLN A 39 16.56 -9.53 2.35
N ILE A 40 15.45 -10.18 2.01
CA ILE A 40 14.21 -10.16 2.80
C ILE A 40 13.76 -11.60 2.98
N ASP A 41 13.56 -12.02 4.23
CA ASP A 41 12.95 -13.29 4.58
C ASP A 41 11.54 -13.08 5.14
N MET A 42 10.64 -14.02 4.86
CA MET A 42 9.33 -14.05 5.49
C MET A 42 9.42 -14.71 6.87
N VAL A 43 8.76 -14.14 7.87
CA VAL A 43 8.66 -14.76 9.21
C VAL A 43 7.70 -15.94 9.20
N ASP A 44 6.61 -15.86 8.41
CA ASP A 44 5.65 -16.94 8.24
C ASP A 44 6.03 -17.81 7.03
N GLN A 45 6.37 -19.08 7.30
CA GLN A 45 6.74 -20.05 6.27
C GLN A 45 5.60 -20.31 5.28
N ARG A 46 4.33 -20.25 5.71
CA ARG A 46 3.18 -20.42 4.80
C ARG A 46 3.21 -19.37 3.70
N VAL A 47 3.52 -18.12 4.06
CA VAL A 47 3.65 -17.02 3.09
C VAL A 47 4.89 -17.24 2.21
N ALA A 48 6.02 -17.64 2.80
CA ALA A 48 7.26 -17.92 2.07
C ALA A 48 7.04 -18.92 0.92
N ASP A 49 6.28 -19.99 1.21
CA ASP A 49 6.04 -21.11 0.29
C ASP A 49 4.99 -20.82 -0.79
N THR A 50 3.98 -20.01 -0.48
CA THR A 50 2.76 -19.89 -1.30
C THR A 50 2.67 -18.59 -2.09
N CYS A 51 3.24 -17.50 -1.57
CA CYS A 51 3.08 -16.18 -2.14
C CYS A 51 4.32 -15.79 -2.94
N PRO A 52 4.28 -15.66 -4.28
CA PRO A 52 5.46 -15.23 -5.04
C PRO A 52 5.73 -13.73 -4.91
N ARG A 53 4.74 -12.93 -4.50
CA ARG A 53 4.78 -11.46 -4.51
C ARG A 53 5.89 -10.91 -3.63
N TRP A 54 6.14 -11.51 -2.47
CA TRP A 54 7.14 -11.00 -1.51
C TRP A 54 8.56 -10.97 -2.09
N LYS A 55 8.86 -11.80 -3.09
CA LYS A 55 10.17 -11.89 -3.74
C LYS A 55 10.52 -10.62 -4.52
N ALA A 56 9.52 -9.90 -5.03
CA ALA A 56 9.72 -8.69 -5.84
C ALA A 56 9.96 -7.41 -5.00
N GLN A 57 10.00 -7.50 -3.67
CA GLN A 57 10.17 -6.31 -2.81
C GLN A 57 11.48 -5.55 -3.08
N LEU A 58 12.61 -6.27 -3.16
CA LEU A 58 13.90 -5.63 -3.43
C LEU A 58 13.99 -5.12 -4.87
N ASP A 59 13.41 -5.87 -5.82
CA ASP A 59 13.32 -5.44 -7.22
C ASP A 59 12.55 -4.14 -7.35
N PHE A 60 11.45 -3.98 -6.60
CA PHE A 60 10.68 -2.73 -6.58
C PHE A 60 11.48 -1.57 -5.99
N VAL A 61 12.21 -1.79 -4.88
CA VAL A 61 13.02 -0.75 -4.23
C VAL A 61 14.20 -0.31 -5.10
N TYR A 62 14.78 -1.22 -5.88
CA TYR A 62 15.98 -1.00 -6.68
C TYR A 62 15.76 -0.98 -8.18
N HIS A 63 14.51 -0.96 -8.63
CA HIS A 63 14.17 -0.96 -10.04
C HIS A 63 14.91 0.18 -10.77
N PRO A 64 15.51 -0.06 -11.95
CA PRO A 64 16.22 0.97 -12.69
C PRO A 64 15.34 2.20 -12.98
N ASP A 65 14.06 1.97 -13.27
CA ASP A 65 13.09 3.03 -13.58
C ASP A 65 12.46 3.70 -12.34
N ARG A 66 12.94 3.38 -11.13
CA ARG A 66 12.41 4.02 -9.92
C ARG A 66 12.65 5.51 -9.96
N LEU A 67 11.58 6.30 -9.84
CA LEU A 67 11.66 7.76 -9.74
C LEU A 67 12.33 8.15 -8.42
N LYS A 68 13.40 8.96 -8.52
CA LYS A 68 14.23 9.40 -7.38
C LYS A 68 14.11 10.88 -7.06
N HIS A 69 13.54 11.65 -7.99
CA HIS A 69 13.40 13.11 -7.89
C HIS A 69 12.04 13.55 -8.41
N PRO A 70 11.51 14.69 -7.95
CA PRO A 70 10.35 15.31 -8.56
C PRO A 70 10.60 15.63 -10.04
N LEU A 71 9.57 15.47 -10.86
CA LEU A 71 9.60 15.69 -12.31
C LEU A 71 8.51 16.67 -12.72
N LYS A 72 8.86 17.63 -13.58
CA LYS A 72 7.93 18.60 -14.18
C LYS A 72 7.66 18.23 -15.63
N ARG A 73 6.38 18.14 -16.00
CA ARG A 73 5.99 17.94 -17.40
C ARG A 73 6.27 19.23 -18.19
N VAL A 74 6.95 19.10 -19.33
CA VAL A 74 7.30 20.23 -20.21
C VAL A 74 6.68 20.15 -21.61
N GLY A 75 5.99 19.05 -21.93
CA GLY A 75 5.27 18.86 -23.18
C GLY A 75 3.78 18.58 -22.99
N GLU A 76 3.11 18.24 -24.10
CA GLU A 76 1.72 17.82 -24.08
C GLU A 76 1.53 16.55 -23.22
N ARG A 77 0.34 16.43 -22.63
CA ARG A 77 -0.01 15.26 -21.82
C ARG A 77 0.00 14.02 -22.71
N GLY A 78 0.67 12.95 -22.25
CA GLY A 78 0.78 11.68 -22.97
C GLY A 78 2.08 11.49 -23.74
N VAL A 79 2.83 12.57 -24.01
CA VAL A 79 4.09 12.50 -24.77
C VAL A 79 5.28 12.02 -23.92
N GLY A 80 5.15 12.03 -22.58
CA GLY A 80 6.20 11.55 -21.68
C GLY A 80 7.38 12.51 -21.50
N SER A 81 7.24 13.79 -21.89
CA SER A 81 8.30 14.80 -21.76
C SER A 81 8.33 15.42 -20.35
N PHE A 82 9.34 15.04 -19.56
CA PHE A 82 9.57 15.51 -18.20
C PHE A 82 10.99 15.99 -17.98
N VAL A 83 11.17 16.97 -17.10
CA VAL A 83 12.49 17.41 -16.61
C VAL A 83 12.55 17.30 -15.09
N PRO A 84 13.70 16.91 -14.51
CA PRO A 84 13.89 16.93 -13.06
C PRO A 84 13.81 18.36 -12.51
N ILE A 85 13.19 18.50 -11.34
CA ILE A 85 13.13 19.77 -10.59
C ILE A 85 13.47 19.53 -9.11
N SER A 86 13.75 20.60 -8.37
CA SER A 86 13.98 20.51 -6.93
C SER A 86 12.69 20.21 -6.16
N TRP A 87 12.81 19.76 -4.92
CA TRP A 87 11.67 19.60 -4.03
C TRP A 87 10.98 20.93 -3.73
N ASP A 88 11.75 22.01 -3.52
CA ASP A 88 11.19 23.34 -3.27
C ASP A 88 10.37 23.83 -4.48
N GLU A 89 10.92 23.73 -5.70
CA GLU A 89 10.16 24.12 -6.90
C GLU A 89 8.88 23.26 -7.06
N ALA A 90 8.97 21.96 -6.80
CA ALA A 90 7.83 21.06 -6.93
C ALA A 90 6.70 21.42 -5.95
N LEU A 91 7.06 21.68 -4.69
CA LEU A 91 6.12 22.03 -3.63
C LEU A 91 5.54 23.43 -3.86
N ASP A 92 6.37 24.44 -4.15
CA ASP A 92 5.93 25.81 -4.41
C ASP A 92 5.02 25.90 -5.64
N THR A 93 5.38 25.21 -6.72
CA THR A 93 4.57 25.16 -7.94
C THR A 93 3.22 24.52 -7.66
N THR A 94 3.19 23.43 -6.90
CA THR A 94 1.95 22.71 -6.57
C THR A 94 1.07 23.56 -5.66
N ALA A 95 1.63 24.13 -4.59
CA ALA A 95 0.92 24.97 -3.64
C ALA A 95 0.34 26.23 -4.33
N SER A 96 1.15 26.92 -5.13
CA SER A 96 0.72 28.12 -5.85
C SER A 96 -0.43 27.83 -6.80
N LYS A 97 -0.38 26.72 -7.54
CA LYS A 97 -1.47 26.32 -8.45
C LYS A 97 -2.73 25.93 -7.69
N LEU A 98 -2.61 25.18 -6.60
CA LEU A 98 -3.75 24.80 -5.78
C LEU A 98 -4.42 26.03 -5.16
N GLN A 99 -3.63 27.01 -4.70
CA GLN A 99 -4.16 28.25 -4.16
C GLN A 99 -4.85 29.09 -5.24
N GLY A 100 -4.24 29.24 -6.43
CA GLY A 100 -4.87 29.95 -7.54
C GLY A 100 -6.20 29.33 -7.97
N ILE A 101 -6.26 28.00 -8.05
CA ILE A 101 -7.52 27.27 -8.35
C ILE A 101 -8.56 27.53 -7.25
N LYS A 102 -8.16 27.51 -5.98
CA LYS A 102 -9.04 27.81 -4.86
C LYS A 102 -9.59 29.24 -4.91
N ASP A 103 -8.75 30.21 -5.25
CA ASP A 103 -9.13 31.62 -5.31
C ASP A 103 -10.09 31.89 -6.47
N GLU A 104 -9.91 31.19 -7.60
CA GLU A 104 -10.73 31.37 -8.81
C GLU A 104 -12.04 30.57 -8.78
N TYR A 105 -12.02 29.33 -8.29
CA TYR A 105 -13.12 28.38 -8.42
C TYR A 105 -13.65 27.81 -7.10
N GLY A 106 -13.12 28.25 -5.95
CA GLY A 106 -13.45 27.69 -4.65
C GLY A 106 -12.66 26.41 -4.32
N ALA A 107 -12.59 26.05 -3.04
CA ALA A 107 -11.81 24.90 -2.58
C ALA A 107 -12.42 23.56 -3.04
N GLU A 108 -13.73 23.53 -3.25
CA GLU A 108 -14.50 22.40 -3.77
C GLU A 108 -14.17 22.02 -5.21
N SER A 109 -13.45 22.87 -5.94
CA SER A 109 -12.97 22.54 -7.30
C SER A 109 -11.80 21.54 -7.31
N VAL A 110 -11.17 21.26 -6.17
CA VAL A 110 -10.00 20.37 -6.06
C VAL A 110 -10.38 19.04 -5.41
N VAL A 111 -10.03 17.93 -6.06
CA VAL A 111 -10.13 16.58 -5.48
C VAL A 111 -8.78 16.13 -4.93
N PHE A 112 -8.76 15.70 -3.68
CA PHE A 112 -7.62 15.04 -3.06
C PHE A 112 -7.82 13.53 -3.11
N TRP A 113 -7.02 12.85 -3.92
CA TRP A 113 -7.07 11.40 -4.09
C TRP A 113 -5.79 10.74 -3.59
N ILE A 114 -5.93 9.75 -2.70
CA ILE A 114 -4.82 8.96 -2.18
C ILE A 114 -5.07 7.47 -2.39
N SER A 115 -4.06 6.79 -2.93
CA SER A 115 -4.14 5.37 -3.25
C SER A 115 -3.97 4.49 -2.00
N TYR A 116 -3.57 3.24 -2.21
CA TYR A 116 -3.52 2.19 -1.21
C TYR A 116 -2.73 2.54 0.06
N THR A 117 -1.70 3.38 0.00
CA THR A 117 -0.89 3.73 1.17
C THR A 117 -1.75 4.27 2.32
N LYS A 118 -1.99 3.43 3.34
CA LYS A 118 -2.96 3.70 4.41
C LYS A 118 -2.36 4.63 5.46
N GLU A 119 -1.07 4.48 5.72
CA GLU A 119 -0.30 5.19 6.74
C GLU A 119 -0.33 6.73 6.55
N PRO A 120 -0.15 7.27 5.31
CA PRO A 120 -0.22 8.72 5.10
C PRO A 120 -1.64 9.32 5.12
N ARG A 121 -2.71 8.51 5.16
CA ARG A 121 -4.09 9.01 5.00
C ARG A 121 -4.51 10.05 6.02
N PRO A 122 -4.23 9.91 7.34
CA PRO A 122 -4.65 10.93 8.31
C PRO A 122 -4.01 12.29 8.03
N TYR A 123 -2.74 12.30 7.60
CA TYR A 123 -2.03 13.53 7.24
C TYR A 123 -2.56 14.13 5.93
N PHE A 124 -2.83 13.30 4.94
CA PHE A 124 -3.41 13.74 3.67
C PHE A 124 -4.83 14.28 3.85
N HIS A 125 -5.64 13.63 4.69
CA HIS A 125 -6.99 14.09 5.04
C HIS A 125 -6.95 15.43 5.81
N ARG A 126 -5.99 15.59 6.72
CA ARG A 126 -5.74 16.88 7.39
C ARG A 126 -5.39 17.98 6.38
N LEU A 127 -4.57 17.68 5.38
CA LEU A 127 -4.26 18.63 4.30
C LEU A 127 -5.51 19.01 3.51
N THR A 128 -6.35 18.05 3.10
CA THR A 128 -7.60 18.31 2.41
C THR A 128 -8.52 19.22 3.23
N HIS A 129 -8.68 18.93 4.52
CA HIS A 129 -9.50 19.74 5.42
C HIS A 129 -8.93 21.16 5.61
N ALA A 130 -7.61 21.29 5.78
CA ALA A 130 -6.95 22.59 5.89
C ALA A 130 -7.06 23.42 4.60
N PHE A 131 -7.02 22.75 3.45
CA PHE A 131 -7.27 23.38 2.16
C PHE A 131 -8.73 23.85 2.02
N GLY A 132 -9.67 23.14 2.66
CA GLY A 132 -11.10 23.44 2.67
C GLY A 132 -11.90 22.69 1.61
N SER A 133 -11.31 21.68 0.95
CA SER A 133 -12.03 20.87 -0.03
C SER A 133 -12.87 19.79 0.69
N PRO A 134 -14.14 19.58 0.30
CA PRO A 134 -14.93 18.43 0.73
C PRO A 134 -14.56 17.14 -0.03
N ASN A 135 -13.76 17.23 -1.09
CA ASN A 135 -13.53 16.13 -2.02
C ASN A 135 -12.29 15.31 -1.65
N TYR A 136 -12.46 14.39 -0.71
CA TYR A 136 -11.45 13.38 -0.37
C TYR A 136 -11.85 12.01 -0.88
N CYS A 137 -10.99 11.39 -1.68
CA CYS A 137 -11.24 10.08 -2.28
C CYS A 137 -10.06 9.13 -2.04
N THR A 138 -10.38 7.84 -1.98
CA THR A 138 -9.37 6.77 -1.91
C THR A 138 -9.71 5.65 -2.88
N GLU A 139 -8.79 4.72 -3.11
CA GLU A 139 -9.10 3.47 -3.82
C GLU A 139 -10.16 2.62 -3.10
N SER A 140 -10.38 2.84 -1.80
CA SER A 140 -11.40 2.14 -1.01
C SER A 140 -12.81 2.46 -1.49
N SER A 141 -13.02 3.58 -2.20
CA SER A 141 -14.28 3.89 -2.90
C SER A 141 -14.62 2.84 -3.97
N ASN A 142 -13.60 2.19 -4.55
CA ASN A 142 -13.78 1.15 -5.57
C ASN A 142 -13.79 -0.27 -4.98
N CYS A 143 -12.91 -0.57 -4.01
CA CYS A 143 -12.69 -1.96 -3.57
C CYS A 143 -13.40 -2.37 -2.28
N PHE A 144 -13.86 -1.42 -1.45
CA PHE A 144 -14.32 -1.72 -0.09
C PHE A 144 -15.65 -1.07 0.32
N SER A 145 -15.89 0.17 -0.13
CA SER A 145 -16.96 1.01 0.42
C SER A 145 -18.37 0.44 0.21
N ALA A 146 -18.60 -0.27 -0.89
CA ALA A 146 -19.89 -0.91 -1.15
C ALA A 146 -20.20 -2.03 -0.14
N THR A 147 -19.25 -2.93 0.11
CA THR A 147 -19.39 -4.02 1.09
C THR A 147 -19.53 -3.47 2.50
N TRP A 148 -18.75 -2.45 2.84
CA TRP A 148 -18.83 -1.75 4.12
C TRP A 148 -20.23 -1.16 4.34
N LEU A 149 -20.76 -0.43 3.36
CA LEU A 149 -22.08 0.18 3.43
C LEU A 149 -23.19 -0.86 3.54
N ALA A 150 -23.14 -1.92 2.72
CA ALA A 150 -24.12 -3.01 2.78
C ALA A 150 -24.14 -3.69 4.15
N SER A 151 -22.96 -3.93 4.74
CA SER A 151 -22.84 -4.55 6.07
C SER A 151 -23.45 -3.66 7.15
N ILE A 152 -23.18 -2.35 7.13
CA ILE A 152 -23.75 -1.41 8.09
C ILE A 152 -25.27 -1.30 7.96
N LEU A 153 -25.80 -1.22 6.74
CA LEU A 153 -27.23 -1.10 6.50
C LEU A 153 -27.99 -2.36 6.91
N THR A 154 -27.36 -3.53 6.82
CA THR A 154 -28.01 -4.82 7.13
C THR A 154 -27.88 -5.19 8.61
N TYR A 155 -26.69 -5.02 9.18
CA TYR A 155 -26.33 -5.57 10.48
C TYR A 155 -26.05 -4.49 11.53
N GLY A 156 -25.97 -3.22 11.14
CA GLY A 156 -25.60 -2.12 12.02
C GLY A 156 -24.09 -1.80 12.00
N LYS A 157 -23.73 -0.69 12.63
CA LYS A 157 -22.36 -0.13 12.59
C LYS A 157 -21.30 -1.07 13.18
N ASP A 158 -21.67 -1.88 14.17
CA ASP A 158 -20.77 -2.83 14.84
C ASP A 158 -20.26 -3.92 13.89
N TYR A 159 -20.98 -4.15 12.78
CA TYR A 159 -20.66 -5.11 11.75
C TYR A 159 -20.10 -4.46 10.47
N GLY A 160 -19.79 -3.15 10.48
CA GLY A 160 -19.18 -2.49 9.32
C GLY A 160 -17.86 -3.14 8.91
N GLY A 161 -17.16 -3.78 9.84
CA GLY A 161 -15.93 -4.54 9.59
C GLY A 161 -16.11 -6.03 9.34
N LEU A 162 -17.25 -6.50 8.80
CA LEU A 162 -17.48 -7.94 8.52
C LEU A 162 -16.54 -8.44 7.40
N TYR A 163 -15.26 -8.63 7.75
CA TYR A 163 -14.14 -8.85 6.82
C TYR A 163 -13.51 -10.25 6.92
N GLY A 164 -13.97 -11.09 7.85
CA GLY A 164 -13.14 -12.20 8.32
C GLY A 164 -13.36 -13.56 7.68
N GLN A 165 -14.42 -13.79 6.90
CA GLN A 165 -14.95 -15.17 6.81
C GLN A 165 -14.31 -16.02 5.70
N SER A 166 -13.56 -15.43 4.76
CA SER A 166 -12.92 -16.23 3.72
C SER A 166 -11.56 -16.79 4.13
N THR A 167 -10.83 -16.16 5.05
CA THR A 167 -9.45 -16.54 5.38
C THR A 167 -9.32 -17.62 6.43
N THR A 168 -10.21 -17.62 7.42
CA THR A 168 -10.21 -18.60 8.49
C THR A 168 -11.19 -19.72 8.19
N ILE A 169 -10.91 -20.91 8.72
CA ILE A 169 -11.82 -22.04 8.69
C ILE A 169 -12.19 -22.33 10.14
N GLU A 170 -13.40 -21.97 10.52
CA GLU A 170 -13.94 -22.28 11.84
C GLU A 170 -14.21 -23.79 11.93
N PRO A 171 -13.67 -24.52 12.93
CA PRO A 171 -13.89 -25.97 13.09
C PRO A 171 -15.35 -26.42 13.07
N ALA A 172 -16.28 -25.56 13.51
CA ALA A 172 -17.71 -25.84 13.45
C ALA A 172 -18.29 -25.82 12.02
N THR A 173 -17.59 -25.24 11.04
CA THR A 173 -18.06 -25.10 9.65
C THR A 173 -18.25 -26.46 8.97
N LYS A 174 -19.42 -26.67 8.37
CA LYS A 174 -19.74 -27.88 7.56
C LYS A 174 -19.93 -27.61 6.08
N CYS A 175 -20.00 -26.34 5.70
CA CYS A 175 -20.11 -25.88 4.32
C CYS A 175 -19.48 -24.49 4.23
N LYS A 176 -18.51 -24.31 3.33
CA LYS A 176 -17.85 -23.03 3.09
C LYS A 176 -18.19 -22.49 1.71
N LEU A 177 -18.89 -21.37 1.65
CA LEU A 177 -19.20 -20.66 0.40
C LEU A 177 -18.08 -19.67 0.07
N ILE A 178 -17.45 -19.84 -1.09
CA ILE A 178 -16.49 -18.87 -1.65
C ILE A 178 -17.19 -18.17 -2.81
N TRP A 179 -17.54 -16.89 -2.63
CA TRP A 179 -18.21 -16.08 -3.64
C TRP A 179 -17.46 -14.77 -3.85
N GLY A 180 -17.11 -14.46 -5.10
CA GLY A 180 -16.49 -13.18 -5.47
C GLY A 180 -15.04 -13.03 -4.97
N SER A 181 -14.40 -14.15 -4.60
CA SER A 181 -13.03 -14.17 -4.08
C SER A 181 -12.22 -15.25 -4.80
N SER A 182 -11.00 -14.89 -5.20
CA SER A 182 -9.99 -15.84 -5.68
C SER A 182 -8.98 -16.09 -4.56
N VAL A 183 -9.31 -17.00 -3.64
CA VAL A 183 -8.49 -17.27 -2.44
C VAL A 183 -7.05 -17.59 -2.82
N GLN A 184 -6.84 -18.45 -3.82
CA GLN A 184 -5.49 -18.81 -4.27
C GLN A 184 -4.64 -17.63 -4.73
N ASN A 185 -5.23 -16.63 -5.41
CA ASN A 185 -4.49 -15.53 -6.02
C ASN A 185 -4.41 -14.30 -5.12
N SER A 186 -5.51 -13.99 -4.43
CA SER A 186 -5.60 -12.83 -3.55
C SER A 186 -4.97 -13.13 -2.19
N MET A 187 -5.18 -14.33 -1.66
CA MET A 187 -4.81 -14.76 -0.29
C MET A 187 -4.10 -16.14 -0.30
N PRO A 188 -3.00 -16.28 -1.06
CA PRO A 188 -2.28 -17.55 -1.24
C PRO A 188 -1.85 -18.19 0.09
N GLU A 189 -1.61 -17.40 1.13
CA GLU A 189 -1.15 -17.85 2.44
C GLU A 189 -2.14 -18.76 3.17
N VAL A 190 -3.45 -18.62 2.89
CA VAL A 190 -4.50 -19.49 3.46
C VAL A 190 -4.95 -20.58 2.49
N TRP A 191 -4.49 -20.56 1.23
CA TRP A 191 -4.99 -21.48 0.20
C TRP A 191 -4.80 -22.96 0.56
N LYS A 192 -3.65 -23.31 1.15
CA LYS A 192 -3.36 -24.69 1.58
C LYS A 192 -4.41 -25.19 2.60
N GLU A 193 -4.78 -24.34 3.56
CA GLU A 193 -5.76 -24.67 4.60
C GLU A 193 -7.15 -24.95 4.00
N HIS A 194 -7.54 -24.21 2.95
CA HIS A 194 -8.78 -24.45 2.23
C HIS A 194 -8.79 -25.79 1.50
N VAL A 195 -7.68 -26.16 0.87
CA VAL A 195 -7.55 -27.46 0.19
C VAL A 195 -7.61 -28.61 1.20
N GLU A 196 -6.92 -28.49 2.32
CA GLU A 196 -6.94 -29.49 3.40
C GLU A 196 -8.33 -29.65 4.02
N ALA A 197 -9.04 -28.55 4.26
CA ALA A 197 -10.41 -28.60 4.78
C ALA A 197 -11.34 -29.33 3.81
N ARG A 198 -11.26 -29.02 2.52
CA ARG A 198 -12.03 -29.73 1.48
C ARG A 198 -11.74 -31.23 1.47
N GLN A 199 -10.47 -31.62 1.63
CA GLN A 199 -10.08 -33.03 1.70
C GLN A 199 -10.63 -33.74 2.94
N LYS A 200 -10.82 -33.02 4.05
CA LYS A 200 -11.41 -33.52 5.30
C LYS A 200 -12.95 -33.54 5.28
N GLY A 201 -13.58 -33.24 4.15
CA GLY A 201 -15.03 -33.31 3.97
C GLY A 201 -15.79 -32.00 4.24
N LEU A 202 -15.08 -30.87 4.21
CA LEU A 202 -15.67 -29.51 4.20
C LEU A 202 -16.03 -29.06 2.78
#